data_AF-A0A519T168-F1
#
_entry.id   AF-A0A519T168-F1
#
_cell.length_a   1.000
_cell.length_b   1.000
_cell.length_c   1.000
_cell.angle_alpha   90.00
_cell.angle_beta   90.00
_cell.angle_gamma   90.00
#
_symmetry.space_group_name_H-M   'P 1'
#
loop_
_entity.id
_entity.type
_entity.pdbx_description
1 polymer ?
#
loop_
_entity_poly.entity_id
_entity_poly.type
_entity_poly.pdbx_seq_one_letter_code
_entity_poly.pdbx_strand_id
1 'polypeptide(L)'
;ALGRPRRDEYVVQLLTHVRKGGARERQLMDQLLVSSLIEARSCERFKLLWLHLQDRDPELSQFYYELMASEAGHFVSYVDLAKEYCDPAEVDARLQELLQIEGEIIVRLPVRDDRMH
;
A
#
# COMPACT_ATOMS: atom_id res chain seq x y z
N ALA A 1 -21.35 -13.98 11.28
CA ALA A 1 -21.14 -12.79 10.43
C ALA A 1 -19.82 -12.14 10.80
N LEU A 2 -19.02 -11.69 9.82
CA LEU A 2 -17.62 -11.25 9.97
C LEU A 2 -17.43 -9.86 10.63
N GLY A 3 -18.36 -9.45 11.50
CA GLY A 3 -18.31 -8.15 12.18
C GLY A 3 -18.62 -6.95 11.27
N ARG A 4 -18.52 -5.73 11.83
CA ARG A 4 -18.66 -4.48 11.07
C ARG A 4 -17.31 -4.11 10.44
N PRO A 5 -17.29 -3.62 9.18
CA PRO A 5 -16.07 -3.12 8.57
C PRO A 5 -15.54 -1.96 9.41
N ARG A 6 -14.24 -2.02 9.72
CA ARG A 6 -13.57 -0.98 10.51
C ARG A 6 -12.80 -0.07 9.57
N ARG A 7 -12.76 1.21 9.92
CA ARG A 7 -11.99 2.21 9.18
C ARG A 7 -10.49 1.95 9.34
N ASP A 8 -9.77 2.11 8.24
CA ASP A 8 -8.32 2.08 8.18
C ASP A 8 -7.83 3.54 8.01
N GLU A 9 -7.25 4.10 9.07
CA GLU A 9 -6.84 5.50 9.08
C GLU A 9 -5.64 5.75 8.15
N TYR A 10 -4.78 4.76 7.93
CA TYR A 10 -3.66 4.87 6.98
C TYR A 10 -4.18 5.03 5.55
N VAL A 11 -5.08 4.13 5.13
CA VAL A 11 -5.70 4.19 3.78
C VAL A 11 -6.47 5.50 3.60
N VAL A 12 -7.23 5.90 4.62
CA VAL A 12 -7.98 7.16 4.60
C VAL A 12 -7.05 8.36 4.42
N GLN A 13 -5.92 8.41 5.13
CA GLN A 13 -4.98 9.52 5.03
C GLN A 13 -4.37 9.58 3.63
N LEU A 14 -3.89 8.45 3.09
CA LEU A 14 -3.35 8.40 1.71
C LEU A 14 -4.36 8.86 0.66
N LEU A 15 -5.62 8.42 0.77
CA LEU A 15 -6.68 8.80 -0.17
C LEU A 15 -6.97 10.32 -0.19
N THR A 16 -6.65 11.05 0.89
CA THR A 16 -6.80 12.52 0.90
C THR A 16 -5.83 13.21 -0.05
N HIS A 17 -4.74 12.54 -0.43
CA HIS A 17 -3.74 13.07 -1.35
C HIS A 17 -4.05 12.78 -2.82
N VAL A 18 -5.12 12.03 -3.14
CA VAL A 18 -5.60 11.87 -4.51
C VAL A 18 -6.12 13.21 -5.03
N ARG A 19 -5.48 13.76 -6.06
CA ARG A 19 -5.85 15.06 -6.64
C ARG A 19 -7.23 14.98 -7.28
N LYS A 20 -8.02 16.04 -7.09
CA LYS A 20 -9.37 16.18 -7.66
C LYS A 20 -9.34 17.14 -8.84
N GLY A 21 -10.14 16.86 -9.87
CA GLY A 21 -10.21 17.68 -11.08
C GLY A 21 -9.07 17.40 -12.07
N GLY A 22 -9.02 18.14 -13.17
CA GLY A 22 -8.06 17.91 -14.26
C GLY A 22 -8.38 16.67 -15.11
N ALA A 23 -7.38 16.19 -15.86
CA ALA A 23 -7.51 15.04 -16.75
C ALA A 23 -7.84 13.75 -15.98
N ARG A 24 -8.70 12.90 -16.57
CA ARG A 24 -9.12 11.64 -15.97
C ARG A 24 -7.96 10.66 -15.76
N GLU A 25 -7.00 10.64 -16.68
CA GLU A 25 -5.80 9.81 -16.60
C GLU A 25 -4.93 10.19 -15.40
N ARG A 26 -4.77 11.49 -15.11
CA ARG A 26 -4.04 11.95 -13.91
C ARG A 26 -4.71 11.52 -12.60
N GLN A 27 -6.05 11.54 -12.56
CA GLN A 27 -6.78 11.07 -11.38
C GLN A 27 -6.67 9.56 -11.21
N LEU A 28 -6.67 8.82 -12.32
CA LEU A 28 -6.42 7.38 -12.33
C LEU A 28 -4.99 7.08 -11.85
N MET A 29 -3.98 7.78 -12.36
CA MET A 29 -2.60 7.66 -11.91
C MET A 29 -2.47 7.82 -10.39
N ASP A 30 -3.06 8.87 -9.81
CA ASP A 30 -3.03 9.06 -8.35
C ASP A 30 -3.68 7.89 -7.58
N GLN A 31 -4.79 7.35 -8.08
CA GLN A 31 -5.46 6.20 -7.46
C GLN A 31 -4.60 4.93 -7.55
N LEU A 32 -3.99 4.67 -8.70
CA LEU A 32 -3.10 3.53 -8.91
C LEU A 32 -1.86 3.63 -8.01
N LEU A 33 -1.25 4.81 -7.89
CA LEU A 33 -0.09 5.01 -7.03
C LEU A 33 -0.43 4.94 -5.54
N VAL A 34 -1.61 5.41 -5.11
CA VAL A 34 -2.04 5.18 -3.72
C VAL A 34 -2.28 3.70 -3.45
N SER A 35 -2.92 2.98 -4.37
CA SER A 35 -3.09 1.53 -4.25
C SER A 35 -1.75 0.81 -4.18
N SER A 36 -0.77 1.18 -5.02
CA SER A 36 0.56 0.56 -4.99
C SER A 36 1.23 0.71 -3.62
N LEU A 37 1.16 1.88 -3.00
CA LEU A 37 1.73 2.12 -1.66
C LEU A 37 1.05 1.30 -0.56
N ILE A 38 -0.25 1.05 -0.67
CA ILE A 38 -0.96 0.16 0.25
C ILE A 38 -0.42 -1.26 0.12
N GLU A 39 -0.23 -1.78 -1.10
CA GLU A 39 0.34 -3.12 -1.31
C GLU A 39 1.79 -3.22 -0.85
N ALA A 40 2.59 -2.17 -1.08
CA ALA A 40 3.98 -2.13 -0.61
C ALA A 40 4.07 -2.23 0.93
N ARG A 41 3.20 -1.50 1.65
CA ARG A 41 3.14 -1.54 3.12
C ARG A 41 2.63 -2.89 3.63
N SER A 42 1.63 -3.49 2.97
CA SER A 42 1.17 -4.85 3.25
C SER A 42 2.30 -5.86 3.10
N CYS A 43 3.04 -5.79 1.98
CA CYS A 43 4.19 -6.65 1.71
C CYS A 43 5.27 -6.56 2.81
N GLU A 44 5.64 -5.34 3.22
CA GLU A 44 6.61 -5.14 4.31
C GLU A 44 6.16 -5.79 5.62
N ARG A 45 4.89 -5.65 5.98
CA ARG A 45 4.36 -6.16 7.26
C ARG A 45 4.16 -7.66 7.22
N PHE A 46 3.72 -8.22 6.10
CA PHE A 46 3.68 -9.68 5.90
C PHE A 46 5.08 -10.29 5.99
N LYS A 47 6.11 -9.62 5.46
CA LYS A 47 7.50 -10.05 5.63
C LYS A 47 7.91 -10.09 7.10
N LEU A 48 7.59 -9.06 7.89
CA LEU A 48 7.88 -9.04 9.33
C LEU A 48 7.16 -10.18 10.06
N LEU A 49 5.88 -10.41 9.75
CA LEU A 49 5.09 -11.49 10.36
C LEU A 49 5.68 -12.86 10.02
N TRP A 50 5.99 -13.10 8.74
CA TRP A 50 6.68 -14.32 8.30
C TRP A 50 7.99 -14.53 9.08
N LEU A 51 8.87 -13.53 9.17
CA LEU A 51 10.16 -13.66 9.84
C LEU A 51 10.04 -13.94 11.34
N HIS A 52 9.04 -13.39 12.01
CA HIS A 52 8.90 -13.47 13.47
C HIS A 52 7.96 -14.58 13.96
N LEU A 53 7.17 -15.19 13.07
CA LEU A 53 6.27 -16.29 13.42
C LEU A 53 6.86 -17.68 13.15
N GLN A 54 7.99 -17.80 12.45
CA GLN A 54 8.56 -19.10 12.02
C GLN A 54 8.62 -20.14 13.14
N ASP A 55 9.08 -19.77 14.33
CA ASP A 55 9.22 -20.69 15.46
C ASP A 55 7.93 -20.91 16.27
N ARG A 56 7.01 -19.94 16.24
CA ARG A 56 5.79 -19.95 17.08
C ARG A 56 4.60 -20.57 16.36
N ASP A 57 4.49 -20.32 15.07
CA ASP A 57 3.41 -20.79 14.21
C ASP A 57 3.91 -20.93 12.75
N PRO A 58 4.55 -22.07 12.40
CA PRO A 58 5.13 -22.28 11.08
C PRO A 58 4.11 -22.23 9.93
N GLU A 59 2.87 -22.68 10.18
CA GLU A 59 1.79 -22.69 9.18
C GLU A 59 1.34 -21.26 8.87
N LEU A 60 1.08 -20.46 9.92
CA LEU A 60 0.71 -19.06 9.75
C LEU A 60 1.86 -18.22 9.15
N SER A 61 3.10 -18.52 9.55
CA SER A 61 4.30 -17.92 8.96
C SER A 61 4.37 -18.16 7.45
N GLN A 62 4.18 -19.41 7.00
CA GLN A 62 4.18 -19.77 5.59
C GLN A 62 3.04 -19.08 4.83
N PHE A 63 1.86 -18.98 5.43
CA PHE A 63 0.73 -18.24 4.86
C PHE A 63 1.08 -16.76 4.62
N TYR A 64 1.72 -16.09 5.58
CA TYR A 64 2.16 -14.69 5.38
C TYR A 64 3.25 -14.54 4.33
N TYR A 65 4.12 -15.53 4.16
CA TYR A 65 5.08 -15.54 3.06
C TYR A 65 4.39 -15.55 1.69
N GLU A 66 3.35 -16.38 1.53
CA GLU A 66 2.58 -16.46 0.28
C GLU A 66 1.87 -15.15 -0.03
N LEU A 67 1.27 -14.51 0.97
CA LEU A 67 0.65 -13.18 0.83
C LEU A 67 1.67 -12.10 0.44
N MET A 68 2.82 -12.05 1.13
CA MET A 68 3.91 -11.13 0.81
C MET A 68 4.34 -11.26 -0.67
N ALA A 69 4.49 -12.50 -1.15
CA ALA A 69 4.90 -12.75 -2.52
C ALA A 69 3.88 -12.23 -3.55
N SER A 70 2.57 -12.33 -3.26
CA SER A 70 1.54 -11.74 -4.13
C SER A 70 1.55 -10.22 -4.12
N GLU A 71 1.72 -9.58 -2.97
CA GLU A 71 1.65 -8.10 -2.88
C GLU A 71 2.80 -7.39 -3.59
N ALA A 72 3.99 -8.01 -3.61
CA ALA A 72 5.12 -7.47 -4.36
C ALA A 72 4.80 -7.32 -5.87
N GLY A 73 4.05 -8.27 -6.44
CA GLY A 73 3.59 -8.20 -7.82
C GLY A 73 2.54 -7.12 -8.06
N HIS A 74 1.65 -6.89 -7.08
CA HIS A 74 0.61 -5.86 -7.18
C HIS A 74 1.19 -4.44 -7.17
N PHE A 75 2.17 -4.14 -6.31
CA PHE A 75 2.85 -2.84 -6.31
C PHE A 75 3.38 -2.48 -7.70
N VAL A 76 4.16 -3.39 -8.30
CA VAL A 76 4.77 -3.20 -9.62
C VAL A 76 3.68 -3.02 -10.67
N SER A 77 2.66 -3.87 -10.65
CA SER A 77 1.56 -3.83 -11.63
C SER A 77 0.80 -2.52 -11.60
N TYR A 78 0.54 -1.93 -10.42
CA TYR A 78 -0.13 -0.64 -10.31
C TYR A 78 0.72 0.51 -10.85
N VAL A 79 2.03 0.52 -10.56
CA VAL A 79 2.95 1.55 -11.07
C VAL A 79 3.10 1.44 -12.58
N ASP A 80 3.28 0.23 -13.12
CA ASP A 80 3.40 0.01 -14.56
C ASP A 80 2.11 0.40 -15.27
N LEU A 81 0.93 0.04 -14.73
CA LEU A 81 -0.34 0.46 -15.30
C LEU A 81 -0.48 1.99 -15.30
N ALA A 82 0.03 2.69 -14.29
CA ALA A 82 0.03 4.15 -14.28
C ALA A 82 0.89 4.73 -15.41
N LYS A 83 2.02 4.09 -15.74
CA LYS A 83 2.93 4.47 -16.84
C LYS A 83 2.35 4.19 -18.23
N GLU A 84 1.36 3.31 -18.35
CA GLU A 84 0.62 3.10 -19.61
C GLU A 84 -0.31 4.28 -19.96
N TYR A 85 -0.82 5.00 -18.95
CA TYR A 85 -1.79 6.09 -19.14
C TYR A 85 -1.20 7.50 -19.00
N CYS A 86 -0.01 7.63 -18.43
CA CYS A 86 0.63 8.91 -18.12
C CYS A 86 2.11 8.87 -18.46
N ASP A 87 2.72 10.04 -18.66
CA ASP A 87 4.15 10.12 -18.90
C ASP A 87 4.95 9.48 -17.75
N PRO A 88 5.90 8.56 -18.02
CA PRO A 88 6.63 7.86 -16.96
C PRO A 88 7.37 8.78 -15.99
N ALA A 89 7.87 9.94 -16.45
CA ALA A 89 8.54 10.89 -15.57
C ALA A 89 7.55 11.61 -14.65
N GLU A 90 6.32 11.90 -15.11
CA GLU A 90 5.22 12.40 -14.25
C GLU A 90 4.84 11.36 -13.19
N VAL A 91 4.72 10.09 -13.59
CA VAL A 91 4.40 8.98 -12.67
C VAL A 91 5.48 8.81 -11.61
N ASP A 92 6.75 8.75 -12.01
CA ASP A 92 7.86 8.55 -11.09
C ASP A 92 8.00 9.74 -10.11
N ALA A 93 7.86 10.97 -10.60
CA ALA A 93 7.87 12.16 -9.74
C ALA A 93 6.73 12.13 -8.72
N ARG A 94 5.52 11.74 -9.15
CA ARG A 94 4.36 11.64 -8.28
C ARG A 94 4.49 10.52 -7.26
N LEU A 95 5.04 9.38 -7.65
CA LEU A 95 5.31 8.26 -6.73
C LEU A 95 6.30 8.68 -5.63
N GLN A 96 7.36 9.41 -5.97
CA GLN A 96 8.30 9.93 -4.97
C GLN A 96 7.64 10.88 -3.96
N GLU A 97 6.77 11.77 -4.43
CA GLU A 97 5.99 12.66 -3.55
C GLU A 97 5.10 11.85 -2.59
N LEU A 98 4.37 10.86 -3.13
CA LEU A 98 3.48 10.02 -2.32
C LEU A 98 4.25 9.12 -1.33
N LEU A 99 5.45 8.65 -1.69
CA LEU A 99 6.33 7.90 -0.78
C LEU A 99 6.75 8.75 0.43
N GLN A 100 7.09 10.02 0.22
CA GLN A 100 7.41 10.93 1.32
C GLN A 100 6.19 11.13 2.24
N ILE A 101 5.02 11.37 1.65
CA ILE A 101 3.76 11.52 2.38
C ILE A 101 3.42 10.25 3.18
N GLU A 102 3.56 9.07 2.58
CA GLU A 102 3.32 7.78 3.23
C GLU A 102 4.22 7.60 4.46
N GLY A 103 5.51 7.91 4.33
CA GLY A 103 6.45 7.87 5.44
C GLY A 103 6.05 8.79 6.60
N GLU A 104 5.60 10.01 6.30
CA GLU A 104 5.08 10.95 7.29
C GLU A 104 3.80 10.43 7.98
N ILE A 105 2.90 9.77 7.23
CA ILE A 105 1.68 9.15 7.77
C ILE A 105 2.04 8.05 8.76
N ILE A 106 2.93 7.12 8.38
CA ILE A 106 3.34 6.00 9.24
C ILE A 106 3.98 6.48 10.53
N VAL A 107 4.84 7.51 10.47
CA VAL A 107 5.47 8.09 11.67
C VAL A 107 4.44 8.75 12.59
N ARG A 108 3.40 9.37 12.03
CA ARG A 108 2.37 10.10 12.79
C ARG A 108 1.32 9.19 13.41
N LEU A 109 0.96 8.08 12.75
CA LEU A 109 -0.10 7.21 13.22
C LEU A 109 0.31 6.45 14.49
N PRO A 110 -0.60 6.30 15.47
CA PRO A 110 -0.32 5.48 16.64
C PRO A 110 -0.16 4.00 16.22
N VAL A 111 0.77 3.30 16.86
CA VAL A 111 0.90 1.84 16.68
C VAL A 111 -0.38 1.16 17.18
N ARG A 112 -0.92 0.27 16.35
CA ARG A 112 -2.12 -0.51 16.64
C ARG A 112 -1.84 -1.99 16.42
N ASP A 113 -2.23 -2.83 17.36
CA ASP A 113 -2.14 -4.29 17.27
C ASP A 113 -3.31 -4.90 16.47
N ASP A 114 -4.40 -4.14 16.32
CA ASP A 114 -5.64 -4.59 15.69
C ASP A 114 -5.74 -4.27 14.20
N ARG A 115 -4.69 -3.73 13.57
CA ARG A 115 -4.67 -3.34 12.14
C ARG A 115 -3.38 -3.72 11.44
N MET A 116 -3.52 -4.03 10.15
CA MET A 116 -2.38 -4.23 9.26
C MET A 116 -1.68 -2.92 8.90
N HIS A 117 -2.31 -1.75 9.02
CA HIS A 117 -1.67 -0.47 8.77
C HIS A 117 -1.66 0.39 10.03
#